data_AF-A0A379A980-F1
#
_entry.id   AF-A0A379A980-F1
#
_cell.length_a   1.000
_cell.length_b   1.000
_cell.length_c   1.000
_cell.angle_alpha   90.00
_cell.angle_beta   90.00
_cell.angle_gamma   90.00
#
_symmetry.space_group_name_H-M   'P 1'
#
loop_
_entity.id
_entity.type
_entity.pdbx_description
1 polymer ?
#
loop_
_entity_poly.entity_id
_entity_poly.type
_entity_poly.pdbx_seq_one_letter_code
_entity_poly.pdbx_strand_id
1 'polypeptide(L)'
;MNEQYSAMRSNVSMLGKLLGDTIKDALGENILDQVETIRKLSKSSRAGNDTHRKELLNTLQNLSNEELLPVARAFSQFLNLTNVAEQYQTISQSGEGENHPELLKKTFDTLKQQKDISESDILAAIESLSLELVLDGSPD
;
A
#
# COMPACT_ATOMS: atom_id res chain seq x y z
N MET A 1 -6.55 -19.22 -4.49
CA MET A 1 -6.19 -17.80 -4.67
C MET A 1 -6.96 -17.02 -3.61
N ASN A 2 -6.30 -16.25 -2.74
CA ASN A 2 -7.02 -15.48 -1.72
C ASN A 2 -7.89 -14.39 -2.39
N GLU A 3 -9.20 -14.62 -2.38
CA GLU A 3 -10.24 -13.68 -2.85
C GLU A 3 -10.17 -12.35 -2.08
N GLN A 4 -9.71 -12.40 -0.83
CA GLN A 4 -9.55 -11.25 0.08
C GLN A 4 -8.69 -10.11 -0.49
N TYR A 5 -7.73 -10.39 -1.39
CA TYR A 5 -6.87 -9.37 -2.00
C TYR A 5 -7.25 -9.07 -3.46
N SER A 6 -8.34 -9.64 -3.97
CA SER A 6 -8.75 -9.44 -5.37
C SER A 6 -9.15 -7.99 -5.66
N ALA A 7 -9.93 -7.38 -4.76
CA ALA A 7 -10.33 -5.98 -4.83
C ALA A 7 -9.13 -5.03 -4.79
N MET A 8 -8.19 -5.25 -3.85
CA MET A 8 -6.95 -4.46 -3.76
C MET A 8 -6.13 -4.53 -5.06
N ARG A 9 -5.92 -5.74 -5.61
CA ARG A 9 -5.19 -5.89 -6.88
C ARG A 9 -5.90 -5.20 -8.03
N SER A 10 -7.23 -5.24 -8.06
CA SER A 10 -8.04 -4.53 -9.06
C SER A 10 -7.86 -3.01 -8.94
N ASN A 11 -7.91 -2.47 -7.72
CA ASN A 11 -7.70 -1.04 -7.46
C ASN A 11 -6.30 -0.58 -7.86
N VAL A 12 -5.26 -1.33 -7.47
CA VAL A 12 -3.87 -1.04 -7.88
C VAL A 12 -3.74 -1.05 -9.40
N SER A 13 -4.34 -2.04 -10.07
CA SER A 13 -4.33 -2.13 -11.53
C SER A 13 -5.06 -0.94 -12.19
N MET A 14 -6.22 -0.55 -11.67
CA MET A 14 -6.99 0.58 -12.17
C MET A 14 -6.24 1.91 -11.99
N LEU A 15 -5.74 2.17 -10.78
CA LEU A 15 -4.99 3.39 -10.47
C LEU A 15 -3.70 3.47 -11.28
N GLY A 16 -3.02 2.34 -11.45
CA GLY A 16 -1.82 2.27 -12.29
C GLY A 16 -2.10 2.59 -13.75
N LYS A 17 -3.24 2.12 -14.29
CA LYS A 17 -3.67 2.46 -15.66
C LYS A 17 -3.97 3.96 -15.80
N LEU A 18 -4.74 4.53 -14.88
CA LEU A 18 -5.06 5.96 -14.87
C LEU A 18 -3.80 6.83 -14.77
N LEU A 19 -2.84 6.45 -13.94
CA LEU A 19 -1.54 7.13 -13.85
C LEU A 19 -0.77 7.01 -15.17
N GLY A 20 -0.76 5.83 -15.79
CA GLY A 20 -0.13 5.63 -17.10
C GLY A 20 -0.73 6.54 -18.18
N ASP A 21 -2.06 6.57 -18.28
CA ASP A 21 -2.78 7.44 -19.21
C ASP A 21 -2.45 8.92 -18.93
N THR A 22 -2.40 9.32 -17.65
CA THR A 22 -2.03 10.69 -17.24
C THR A 22 -0.58 11.05 -17.61
N ILE A 23 0.37 10.13 -17.42
CA ILE A 23 1.78 10.34 -17.80
C ILE A 23 1.88 10.49 -19.32
N LYS A 24 1.17 9.66 -20.07
CA LYS A 24 1.14 9.72 -21.54
C LYS A 24 0.60 11.06 -22.03
N ASP A 25 -0.49 11.54 -21.44
CA ASP A 25 -1.11 12.82 -21.81
C ASP A 25 -0.22 14.03 -21.44
N ALA A 26 0.47 13.97 -20.30
CA ALA A 26 1.26 15.10 -19.80
C ALA A 26 2.68 15.19 -20.38
N LEU A 27 3.34 14.05 -20.59
CA LEU A 27 4.77 13.97 -20.89
C LEU A 27 5.09 13.15 -22.15
N GLY A 28 4.07 12.57 -22.78
CA GLY A 28 4.19 11.75 -23.97
C GLY A 28 4.43 10.27 -23.68
N GLU A 29 4.24 9.47 -24.72
CA GLU A 29 4.31 8.00 -24.67
C GLU A 29 5.72 7.50 -24.33
N ASN A 30 6.77 8.21 -24.75
CA ASN A 30 8.17 7.83 -24.50
C ASN A 30 8.48 7.69 -23.00
N ILE A 31 7.99 8.61 -22.15
CA ILE A 31 8.24 8.55 -20.70
C ILE A 31 7.50 7.35 -20.09
N LEU A 32 6.26 7.10 -20.52
CA LEU A 32 5.51 5.93 -20.07
C LEU A 32 6.22 4.62 -20.46
N ASP A 33 6.74 4.54 -21.68
CA ASP A 33 7.49 3.38 -22.18
C ASP A 33 8.77 3.14 -21.39
N GLN A 34 9.51 4.20 -21.03
CA GLN A 34 10.69 4.10 -20.16
C GLN A 34 10.31 3.53 -18.78
N VAL A 35 9.26 4.06 -18.15
CA VAL A 35 8.78 3.59 -16.85
C VAL A 35 8.36 2.12 -16.92
N GLU A 36 7.61 1.72 -17.94
CA GLU A 36 7.16 0.35 -18.14
C GLU A 36 8.31 -0.61 -18.44
N THR A 37 9.31 -0.17 -19.21
CA THR A 37 10.52 -0.94 -19.50
C THR A 37 11.30 -1.21 -18.22
N ILE A 38 11.58 -0.16 -17.44
CA ILE A 38 12.27 -0.29 -16.15
C ILE A 38 11.50 -1.21 -15.19
N ARG A 39 10.16 -1.09 -15.13
CA ARG A 39 9.30 -1.95 -14.29
C ARG A 39 9.41 -3.43 -14.68
N LYS A 40 9.31 -3.74 -15.98
CA LYS A 40 9.37 -5.12 -16.50
C LYS A 40 10.75 -5.74 -16.27
N LEU A 41 11.81 -5.00 -16.58
CA LEU A 41 13.19 -5.45 -16.37
C LEU A 41 13.49 -5.67 -14.88
N SER A 42 13.05 -4.76 -14.00
CA SER A 42 13.18 -4.90 -12.55
C SER A 42 12.48 -6.15 -12.01
N LYS A 43 11.24 -6.41 -12.46
CA LYS A 43 10.50 -7.61 -12.06
C LYS A 43 11.20 -8.88 -12.51
N SER A 44 11.67 -8.92 -13.75
CA SER A 44 12.34 -10.12 -14.27
C SER A 44 13.74 -10.33 -13.68
N SER A 45 14.48 -9.26 -13.42
CA SER A 45 15.76 -9.31 -12.72
C SER A 45 15.61 -9.88 -11.31
N ARG A 46 14.58 -9.44 -10.56
CA ARG A 46 14.25 -10.01 -9.24
C ARG A 46 13.89 -11.50 -9.30
N ALA A 47 13.36 -11.98 -10.43
CA ALA A 47 13.07 -13.39 -10.65
C ALA A 47 14.30 -14.23 -11.06
N GLY A 48 15.51 -13.66 -11.04
CA GLY A 48 16.77 -14.36 -11.33
C GLY A 48 17.27 -14.25 -12.77
N ASN A 49 16.68 -13.39 -13.61
CA ASN A 49 17.14 -13.20 -14.98
C ASN A 49 18.32 -12.22 -15.05
N ASP A 50 19.54 -12.75 -15.16
CA ASP A 50 20.78 -11.96 -15.27
C ASP A 50 20.89 -11.12 -16.55
N THR A 51 20.26 -11.54 -17.65
CA THR A 51 20.23 -10.77 -18.90
C THR A 51 19.42 -9.49 -18.70
N HIS A 52 18.20 -9.61 -18.18
CA HIS A 52 17.36 -8.46 -17.86
C HIS A 52 17.95 -7.60 -16.75
N ARG A 53 18.78 -8.16 -15.86
CA ARG A 53 19.55 -7.37 -14.88
C ARG A 53 20.56 -6.45 -15.57
N LYS A 54 21.30 -6.95 -16.55
CA LYS A 54 22.25 -6.13 -17.34
C LYS A 54 21.51 -5.08 -18.18
N GLU A 55 20.41 -5.48 -18.80
CA GLU A 55 19.58 -4.57 -19.58
C GLU A 55 18.99 -3.45 -18.72
N LEU A 56 18.49 -3.76 -17.51
CA LEU A 56 18.04 -2.76 -16.54
C LEU A 56 19.13 -1.74 -16.23
N LEU A 57 20.35 -2.19 -15.94
CA LEU A 57 21.48 -1.29 -15.65
C LEU A 57 21.80 -0.39 -16.84
N ASN A 58 21.82 -0.95 -18.05
CA ASN A 58 22.05 -0.16 -19.26
C ASN A 58 20.93 0.86 -19.49
N THR A 59 19.65 0.49 -19.31
CA THR A 59 18.52 1.41 -19.44
C THR A 59 18.66 2.58 -18.47
N LEU A 60 18.95 2.30 -17.19
CA LEU A 60 19.12 3.34 -16.18
C LEU A 60 20.31 4.25 -16.45
N GLN A 61 21.42 3.72 -16.97
CA GLN A 61 22.61 4.51 -17.33
C GLN A 61 22.41 5.41 -18.55
N ASN A 62 21.47 5.07 -19.43
CA ASN A 62 21.19 5.82 -20.65
C ASN A 62 19.98 6.77 -20.54
N LEU A 63 19.35 6.87 -19.36
CA LEU A 63 18.34 7.91 -19.12
C LEU A 63 19.00 9.29 -19.22
N SER A 64 18.41 10.16 -20.03
CA SER A 64 18.84 11.55 -20.10
C SER A 64 18.47 12.31 -18.82
N ASN A 65 19.17 13.42 -18.57
CA ASN A 65 18.89 14.28 -17.41
C ASN A 65 17.44 14.79 -17.38
N GLU A 66 16.82 14.97 -18.55
CA GLU A 66 15.43 15.41 -18.68
C GLU A 66 14.43 14.29 -18.35
N GLU A 67 14.82 13.02 -18.53
CA GLU A 67 13.98 11.85 -18.23
C GLU A 67 14.06 11.40 -16.77
N LEU A 68 15.20 11.65 -16.10
CA LEU A 68 15.44 11.19 -14.71
C LEU A 68 14.32 11.62 -13.75
N LEU A 69 13.97 12.91 -13.74
CA LEU A 69 12.97 13.44 -12.82
C LEU A 69 11.54 12.92 -13.12
N PRO A 70 11.05 12.95 -14.37
CA PRO A 70 9.80 12.30 -14.76
C PRO A 70 9.70 10.82 -14.37
N VAL A 71 10.73 10.03 -14.67
CA VAL A 71 10.75 8.59 -14.39
C VAL A 71 10.73 8.34 -12.88
N ALA A 72 11.54 9.06 -12.10
CA ALA A 72 11.54 8.96 -10.64
C ALA A 72 10.17 9.31 -10.05
N ARG A 73 9.57 10.44 -10.48
CA ARG A 73 8.24 10.86 -10.04
C ARG A 73 7.16 9.84 -10.39
N ALA A 74 7.21 9.24 -11.57
CA ALA A 74 6.26 8.19 -11.95
C ALA A 74 6.31 7.02 -10.95
N PHE A 75 7.50 6.52 -10.61
CA PHE A 75 7.63 5.45 -9.60
C PHE A 75 7.15 5.86 -8.21
N SER A 76 7.46 7.08 -7.75
CA SER A 76 6.92 7.60 -6.49
C SER A 76 5.39 7.65 -6.49
N GLN A 77 4.77 8.07 -7.59
CA GLN A 77 3.31 8.12 -7.68
C GLN A 77 2.68 6.72 -7.75
N PHE A 78 3.30 5.76 -8.45
CA PHE A 78 2.86 4.36 -8.41
C PHE A 78 2.87 3.80 -6.99
N LEU A 79 3.93 4.09 -6.21
CA LEU A 79 4.02 3.67 -4.82
C LEU A 79 2.92 4.33 -3.96
N ASN A 80 2.72 5.64 -4.10
CA ASN A 80 1.69 6.37 -3.38
C ASN A 80 0.29 5.80 -3.67
N LEU A 81 -0.04 5.54 -4.94
CA LEU A 81 -1.33 4.96 -5.32
C LEU A 81 -1.50 3.52 -4.82
N THR A 82 -0.43 2.75 -4.75
CA THR A 82 -0.45 1.41 -4.15
C THR A 82 -0.77 1.49 -2.66
N ASN A 83 -0.12 2.42 -1.94
CA ASN A 83 -0.38 2.65 -0.51
C ASN A 83 -1.83 3.11 -0.28
N VAL A 84 -2.37 3.99 -1.12
CA VAL A 84 -3.78 4.43 -1.02
C VAL A 84 -4.74 3.25 -1.25
N ALA A 85 -4.46 2.39 -2.23
CA ALA A 85 -5.29 1.21 -2.49
C ALA A 85 -5.25 0.20 -1.33
N GLU A 86 -4.09 0.03 -0.69
CA GLU A 86 -3.92 -0.81 0.49
C GLU A 86 -4.67 -0.24 1.70
N GLN A 87 -4.50 1.05 2.01
CA GLN A 87 -5.22 1.71 3.10
C GLN A 87 -6.75 1.64 2.90
N TYR A 88 -7.23 1.81 1.66
CA TYR A 88 -8.64 1.65 1.34
C TYR A 88 -9.14 0.22 1.63
N GLN A 89 -8.33 -0.80 1.33
CA GLN A 89 -8.67 -2.20 1.63
C GLN A 89 -8.80 -2.45 3.14
N THR A 90 -7.96 -1.82 3.96
CA THR A 90 -8.00 -1.96 5.43
C THR A 90 -9.29 -1.42 6.04
N ILE A 91 -9.87 -0.36 5.46
CA ILE A 91 -11.11 0.26 5.98
C ILE A 91 -12.38 -0.15 5.23
N SER A 92 -12.25 -0.78 4.07
CA SER A 92 -13.38 -1.24 3.26
C SER A 92 -14.23 -2.27 4.01
N GLN A 93 -15.56 -2.11 3.94
CA GLN A 93 -16.53 -3.06 4.49
C GLN A 93 -16.45 -4.44 3.85
N SER A 94 -15.99 -4.51 2.59
CA SER A 94 -15.74 -5.78 1.88
C SER A 94 -14.28 -6.26 2.02
N GLY A 95 -13.48 -5.59 2.85
CA GLY A 95 -12.07 -5.89 3.16
C GLY A 95 -11.86 -6.28 4.62
N GLU A 96 -10.78 -5.84 5.25
CA GLU A 96 -10.50 -6.16 6.67
C GLU A 96 -11.26 -5.28 7.66
N GLY A 97 -11.86 -4.19 7.18
CA GLY A 97 -12.54 -3.17 7.98
C GLY A 97 -13.87 -3.61 8.59
N GLU A 98 -14.39 -4.78 8.19
CA GLU A 98 -15.65 -5.38 8.64
C GLU A 98 -15.70 -5.61 10.17
N ASN A 99 -14.54 -5.64 10.85
CA ASN A 99 -14.46 -6.04 12.26
C ASN A 99 -14.40 -4.90 13.30
N HIS A 100 -14.33 -3.61 12.93
CA HIS A 100 -13.95 -2.57 13.91
C HIS A 100 -14.87 -2.43 15.14
N PRO A 101 -16.22 -2.33 15.01
CA PRO A 101 -17.11 -2.31 16.18
C PRO A 101 -17.25 -3.68 16.85
N GLU A 102 -17.11 -4.77 16.07
CA GLU A 102 -17.20 -6.13 16.60
C GLU A 102 -16.02 -6.50 17.50
N LEU A 103 -14.83 -5.92 17.27
CA LEU A 103 -13.64 -6.21 18.07
C LEU A 103 -13.82 -5.81 19.54
N LEU A 104 -14.32 -4.60 19.82
CA LEU A 104 -14.58 -4.17 21.20
C LEU A 104 -15.66 -5.03 21.85
N LYS A 105 -16.76 -5.30 21.11
CA LYS A 105 -17.82 -6.19 21.60
C LYS A 105 -17.30 -7.59 21.91
N LYS A 106 -16.50 -8.18 21.03
CA LYS A 106 -15.88 -9.51 21.21
C LYS A 106 -14.94 -9.53 22.41
N THR A 107 -14.17 -8.47 22.62
CA THR A 107 -13.32 -8.31 23.82
C THR A 107 -14.17 -8.29 25.08
N PHE A 108 -15.23 -7.49 25.14
CA PHE A 108 -16.15 -7.47 26.28
C PHE A 108 -16.85 -8.82 26.49
N ASP A 109 -17.34 -9.45 25.42
CA ASP A 109 -17.95 -10.77 25.47
C ASP A 109 -16.97 -11.83 26.01
N THR A 110 -15.70 -11.76 25.61
CA THR A 110 -14.64 -12.66 26.08
C THR A 110 -14.32 -12.44 27.56
N LEU A 111 -14.24 -11.17 27.99
CA LEU A 111 -13.98 -10.83 29.39
C LEU A 111 -15.13 -11.27 30.30
N LYS A 112 -16.39 -11.06 29.88
CA LYS A 112 -17.59 -11.50 30.61
C LYS A 112 -17.72 -13.02 30.74
N GLN A 113 -17.04 -13.79 29.89
CA GLN A 113 -17.03 -15.26 29.96
C GLN A 113 -15.96 -15.82 30.92
N GLN A 114 -15.03 -14.98 31.41
CA GLN A 114 -14.02 -15.41 32.37
C GLN A 114 -14.64 -15.54 33.76
N LYS A 115 -14.38 -16.66 34.44
CA LYS A 115 -14.94 -16.93 35.78
C LYS A 115 -14.35 -16.04 36.88
N ASP A 116 -13.15 -15.52 36.65
CA ASP A 116 -12.36 -14.79 37.64
C ASP A 116 -12.43 -13.26 37.45
N ILE A 117 -13.27 -12.78 36.52
CA ILE A 117 -13.42 -11.36 36.19
C ILE A 117 -14.87 -10.97 36.43
N SER A 118 -15.10 -10.04 37.35
CA SER A 118 -16.43 -9.48 37.59
C SER A 118 -16.72 -8.30 36.68
N GLU A 119 -18.01 -7.94 36.50
CA GLU A 119 -18.37 -6.72 35.75
C GLU A 119 -17.81 -5.45 36.39
N SER A 120 -17.67 -5.41 37.73
CA SER A 120 -17.03 -4.30 38.42
C SER A 120 -15.55 -4.16 38.10
N ASP A 121 -14.83 -5.27 37.92
CA ASP A 121 -13.41 -5.23 37.55
C ASP A 121 -13.23 -4.66 36.14
N ILE A 122 -14.12 -5.05 35.21
CA ILE A 122 -14.13 -4.53 33.84
C ILE A 122 -14.43 -3.02 33.84
N LEU A 123 -15.42 -2.57 34.61
CA LEU A 123 -15.75 -1.14 34.72
C LEU A 123 -14.59 -0.33 35.30
N ALA A 124 -13.99 -0.79 36.39
CA ALA A 124 -12.84 -0.11 37.01
C ALA A 124 -11.64 -0.02 36.05
N ALA A 125 -11.40 -1.05 35.23
CA ALA A 125 -10.36 -1.03 34.21
C ALA A 125 -10.64 -0.03 33.08
N ILE A 126 -11.90 0.13 32.66
CA ILE A 126 -12.30 1.14 31.66
C ILE A 126 -12.15 2.55 32.25
N GLU A 127 -12.60 2.77 33.49
CA GLU A 127 -12.53 4.07 34.16
C GLU A 127 -11.08 4.53 34.38
N SER A 128 -10.14 3.61 34.50
CA SER A 128 -8.70 3.90 34.63
C SER A 128 -7.93 3.90 33.30
N LEU A 129 -8.60 3.62 32.18
CA LEU A 129 -7.96 3.55 30.86
C LEU A 129 -7.52 4.95 30.40
N SER A 130 -6.25 5.09 30.06
CA SER A 130 -5.68 6.32 29.52
C SER A 130 -4.87 6.00 28.27
N LEU A 131 -5.18 6.68 27.17
CA LEU A 131 -4.40 6.62 25.93
C LEU A 131 -3.94 8.03 25.57
N GLU A 132 -2.64 8.21 25.40
CA GLU A 132 -2.04 9.45 24.94
C GLU A 132 -1.31 9.18 23.62
N LEU A 133 -1.71 9.91 22.57
CA LEU A 133 -1.07 9.83 21.26
C LEU A 133 -0.12 11.01 21.10
N VAL A 134 1.17 10.74 21.05
CA VAL A 134 2.20 11.74 20.77
C VAL A 134 2.62 11.59 19.31
N LEU A 135 2.34 12.62 18.51
CA LEU A 135 2.73 12.67 17.09
C LEU A 135 4.11 13.32 16.96
N ASP A 136 5.04 12.64 16.30
CA ASP A 136 6.32 13.19 15.89
C ASP A 136 6.31 13.60 14.41
N GLY A 137 7.32 14.37 14.00
CA GLY A 137 7.49 14.71 12.59
C GLY A 137 8.01 13.50 11.81
N SER A 138 7.49 13.27 10.61
CA SER A 138 8.05 12.26 9.71
C SER A 138 9.39 12.74 9.14
N PRO A 139 10.50 11.99 9.29
CA PRO A 139 11.72 12.28 8.55
C PRO A 139 11.54 11.96 7.07
N ASP A 140 12.08 12.83 6.20
CA ASP A 140 12.12 12.65 4.74
C ASP A 140 13.14 11.58 4.31
#